data_AF-A0A6B8RUE4-F1
#
_entry.id   AF-A0A6B8RUE4-F1
#
_cell.length_a   1.000
_cell.length_b   1.000
_cell.length_c   1.000
_cell.angle_alpha   90.00
_cell.angle_beta   90.00
_cell.angle_gamma   90.00
#
_symmetry.space_group_name_H-M   'P 1'
#
loop_
_entity.id
_entity.type
_entity.pdbx_description
1 polymer ?
#
loop_
_entity_poly.entity_id
_entity_poly.type
_entity_poly.pdbx_seq_one_letter_code
_entity_poly.pdbx_strand_id
1 'polypeptide(L)'
;MYELTQEIKALSKMQSDGQDLGGIVAKRVSWMLEELTEFAAAHTIEDQVDALIDLLYFTIGTFTIMGVKPEAIFDIVHAANMGKVTDGKVTRNEQGKILKPEGWKERFAPEPKIIAEINKQMGLK
;
A
#
# COMPACT_ATOMS: atom_id res chain seq x y z
N MET A 1 -10.41 7.48 14.77
CA MET A 1 -8.99 7.37 14.37
C MET A 1 -8.09 7.17 15.58
N TYR A 2 -8.07 8.10 16.55
CA TYR A 2 -7.26 7.94 17.78
C TYR A 2 -7.47 6.60 18.50
N GLU A 3 -8.71 6.17 18.73
CA GLU A 3 -9.03 4.88 19.38
C GLU A 3 -8.49 3.68 18.59
N LEU A 4 -8.68 3.66 17.26
CA LEU A 4 -8.15 2.62 16.37
C LEU A 4 -6.61 2.56 16.41
N THR A 5 -5.95 3.72 16.45
CA THR A 5 -4.50 3.80 16.58
C THR A 5 -4.02 3.22 17.91
N GLN A 6 -4.73 3.50 19.01
CA GLN A 6 -4.39 2.94 20.33
C GLN A 6 -4.62 1.43 20.42
N GLU A 7 -5.71 0.92 19.84
CA GLU A 7 -5.98 -0.52 19.76
C GLU A 7 -4.87 -1.26 19.01
N ILE A 8 -4.41 -0.69 17.89
CA ILE A 8 -3.34 -1.32 17.08
C ILE A 8 -1.97 -1.22 17.76
N LYS A 9 -1.67 -0.10 18.43
CA LYS A 9 -0.47 0.03 19.28
C LYS A 9 -0.47 -1.02 20.41
N ALA A 10 -1.63 -1.26 21.04
CA ALA A 10 -1.78 -2.29 22.06
C ALA A 10 -1.58 -3.72 21.51
N LEU A 11 -2.18 -4.03 20.35
CA LEU A 11 -2.00 -5.33 19.67
C LEU A 11 -0.54 -5.57 19.26
N SER A 12 0.14 -4.54 18.74
CA SER A 12 1.55 -4.63 18.37
C SER A 12 2.46 -4.91 19.57
N LYS A 13 2.10 -4.40 20.76
CA LYS A 13 2.85 -4.64 22.01
C LYS A 13 2.60 -6.05 22.57
N MET A 14 1.46 -6.66 22.27
CA MET A 14 1.15 -8.04 22.67
C MET A 14 1.83 -9.10 21.79
N GLN A 15 2.14 -8.78 20.52
CA GLN A 15 2.81 -9.70 19.59
C GLN A 15 4.35 -9.60 19.61
N SER A 16 4.94 -8.86 20.54
CA SER A 16 6.39 -8.58 20.56
C SER A 16 7.28 -9.75 20.99
N ASP A 17 6.72 -10.85 21.48
CA ASP A 17 7.49 -11.92 22.13
C ASP A 17 7.87 -13.07 21.17
N GLY A 18 7.37 -13.06 19.93
CA GLY A 18 7.73 -14.01 18.87
C GLY A 18 8.52 -13.34 17.74
N GLN A 19 9.68 -13.90 17.36
CA GLN A 19 10.45 -13.49 16.17
C GLN A 19 9.78 -13.92 14.84
N ASP A 20 8.46 -14.18 14.82
CA ASP A 20 7.77 -14.56 13.59
C ASP A 20 7.35 -13.32 12.77
N LEU A 21 7.02 -13.56 11.50
CA LEU A 21 6.59 -12.53 10.56
C LEU A 21 5.35 -11.75 11.06
N GLY A 22 4.50 -12.36 11.91
CA GLY A 22 3.31 -11.72 12.46
C GLY A 22 3.65 -10.55 13.40
N GLY A 23 4.61 -10.76 14.31
CA GLY A 23 5.07 -9.72 15.23
C GLY A 23 5.73 -8.53 14.53
N ILE A 24 6.38 -8.76 13.39
CA ILE A 24 6.95 -7.68 12.57
C ILE A 24 5.84 -6.92 11.84
N VAL A 25 4.87 -7.61 11.24
CA VAL A 25 3.77 -6.96 10.50
C VAL A 25 2.99 -6.00 11.41
N ALA A 26 2.64 -6.40 12.64
CA ALA A 26 1.92 -5.53 13.55
C ALA A 26 2.70 -4.25 13.91
N LYS A 27 4.01 -4.35 14.11
CA LYS A 27 4.87 -3.17 14.34
C LYS A 27 4.91 -2.25 13.13
N ARG A 28 5.08 -2.80 11.92
CA ARG A 28 5.08 -2.03 10.67
C ARG A 28 3.75 -1.32 10.45
N VAL A 29 2.63 -2.00 10.71
CA VAL A 29 1.27 -1.40 10.64
C VAL A 29 1.13 -0.26 11.64
N SER A 30 1.59 -0.44 12.89
CA SER A 30 1.54 0.62 13.90
C SER A 30 2.28 1.88 13.47
N TRP A 31 3.47 1.77 12.88
CA TRP A 31 4.23 2.92 12.38
C TRP A 31 3.52 3.59 11.20
N MET A 32 3.08 2.83 10.20
CA MET A 32 2.36 3.41 9.05
C MET A 32 1.05 4.10 9.44
N LEU A 33 0.37 3.65 10.50
CA LEU A 33 -0.84 4.31 11.01
C LEU A 33 -0.56 5.60 11.75
N GLU A 34 0.60 5.70 12.40
CA GLU A 34 1.08 6.93 13.02
C GLU A 34 1.23 8.02 11.95
N GLU A 35 1.97 7.73 10.88
CA GLU A 35 2.17 8.67 9.75
C GLU A 35 0.85 9.04 9.05
N LEU A 36 -0.07 8.09 8.88
CA LEU A 36 -1.41 8.39 8.35
C LEU A 36 -2.23 9.30 9.27
N THR A 37 -2.05 9.18 10.59
CA THR A 37 -2.72 10.04 11.56
C THR A 37 -2.14 11.45 11.51
N GLU A 38 -0.83 11.58 11.39
CA GLU A 38 -0.15 12.86 11.22
C GLU A 38 -0.57 13.54 9.91
N PHE A 39 -0.62 12.81 8.80
CA PHE A 39 -1.12 13.32 7.52
C PHE A 39 -2.57 13.83 7.62
N ALA A 40 -3.43 13.11 8.36
CA ALA A 40 -4.82 13.53 8.56
C ALA A 40 -4.95 14.79 9.45
N ALA A 41 -3.97 15.05 10.33
CA ALA A 41 -3.93 16.21 11.21
C ALA A 41 -3.13 17.39 10.62
N ALA A 42 -2.43 17.18 9.50
CA ALA A 42 -1.55 18.16 8.89
C ALA A 42 -2.28 19.46 8.49
N HIS A 43 -1.65 20.60 8.76
CA HIS A 43 -2.20 21.93 8.47
C HIS A 43 -1.46 22.66 7.36
N THR A 44 -0.20 22.30 7.12
CA THR A 44 0.66 22.89 6.09
C THR A 44 1.06 21.88 5.01
N ILE A 45 1.61 22.36 3.90
CA ILE A 45 2.12 21.46 2.85
C ILE A 45 3.39 20.74 3.31
N GLU A 46 4.18 21.40 4.16
CA GLU A 46 5.37 20.84 4.78
C GLU A 46 5.00 19.64 5.67
N ASP A 47 4.02 19.78 6.56
CA ASP A 47 3.52 18.69 7.41
C ASP A 47 2.97 17.53 6.56
N GLN A 48 2.26 17.85 5.48
CA GLN A 48 1.71 16.84 4.57
C GLN A 48 2.82 16.05 3.88
N VAL A 49 3.85 16.73 3.39
CA VAL A 49 4.98 16.10 2.70
C VAL A 49 5.80 15.25 3.67
N ASP A 50 6.02 15.73 4.90
CA ASP A 50 6.73 15.02 5.97
C ASP A 50 6.05 13.69 6.31
N ALA A 51 4.76 13.74 6.66
CA ALA A 51 4.01 12.53 6.99
C ALA A 51 3.91 11.55 5.79
N LEU A 52 3.80 12.05 4.55
CA LEU A 52 3.76 11.19 3.37
C LEU A 52 5.11 10.55 3.05
N ILE A 53 6.23 11.26 3.26
CA ILE A 53 7.56 10.68 3.01
C ILE A 53 7.91 9.63 4.06
N ASP A 54 7.51 9.84 5.32
CA ASP A 54 7.71 8.86 6.39
C ASP A 54 6.84 7.61 6.18
N LEU A 55 5.59 7.78 5.74
CA LEU A 55 4.75 6.67 5.32
C LEU A 55 5.38 5.89 4.17
N LEU A 56 5.96 6.57 3.17
CA LEU A 56 6.67 5.93 2.07
C LEU A 56 7.91 5.18 2.58
N TYR A 57 8.67 5.77 3.51
CA TYR A 57 9.85 5.16 4.12
C TYR A 57 9.49 3.86 4.85
N PHE A 58 8.43 3.86 5.66
CA PHE A 58 7.92 2.64 6.29
C PHE A 58 7.34 1.64 5.29
N THR A 59 6.71 2.10 4.22
CA THR A 59 6.20 1.21 3.17
C THR A 59 7.35 0.47 2.47
N ILE A 60 8.36 1.20 1.99
CA ILE A 60 9.53 0.63 1.29
C ILE A 60 10.35 -0.26 2.22
N GLY A 61 10.61 0.17 3.46
CA GLY A 61 11.31 -0.67 4.42
C GLY A 61 10.57 -1.99 4.74
N THR A 62 9.24 -2.02 4.62
CA THR A 62 8.45 -3.25 4.81
C THR A 62 8.67 -4.21 3.65
N PHE A 63 8.68 -3.70 2.41
CA PHE A 63 9.05 -4.50 1.23
C PHE A 63 10.46 -5.10 1.36
N THR A 64 11.43 -4.32 1.86
CA THR A 64 12.79 -4.81 2.13
C THR A 64 12.80 -5.99 3.12
N ILE A 65 12.05 -5.90 4.21
CA ILE A 65 11.93 -6.99 5.20
C ILE A 65 11.27 -8.24 4.58
N MET A 66 10.28 -8.04 3.71
CA MET A 66 9.60 -9.13 3.01
C MET A 66 10.46 -9.79 1.93
N GLY A 67 11.62 -9.22 1.57
CA GLY A 67 12.44 -9.69 0.46
C GLY A 67 11.79 -9.45 -0.92
N VAL A 68 10.83 -8.53 -1.00
CA VAL A 68 10.07 -8.23 -2.22
C VAL A 68 10.53 -6.88 -2.78
N LYS A 69 10.87 -6.85 -4.06
CA LYS A 69 11.20 -5.64 -4.81
C LYS A 69 9.91 -4.99 -5.33
N PRO A 70 9.52 -3.80 -4.84
CA PRO A 70 8.22 -3.22 -5.14
C PRO A 70 8.12 -2.63 -6.56
N GLU A 71 9.23 -2.36 -7.25
CA GLU A 71 9.26 -1.62 -8.51
C GLU A 71 8.46 -2.33 -9.60
N ALA A 72 8.72 -3.62 -9.83
CA ALA A 72 8.00 -4.40 -10.83
C ALA A 72 6.50 -4.56 -10.49
N ILE A 73 6.18 -4.64 -9.19
CA ILE A 73 4.79 -4.72 -8.71
C ILE A 73 4.09 -3.38 -8.93
N PHE A 74 4.78 -2.27 -8.68
CA PHE A 74 4.29 -0.92 -8.95
C PHE A 74 3.99 -0.74 -10.43
N ASP A 75 4.88 -1.17 -11.33
CA ASP A 75 4.68 -1.10 -12.78
C ASP A 75 3.44 -1.88 -13.23
N ILE A 76 3.20 -3.06 -12.65
CA ILE A 76 1.99 -3.86 -12.91
C ILE A 76 0.73 -3.11 -12.49
N VAL A 77 0.73 -2.52 -11.30
CA VAL A 77 -0.41 -1.73 -10.78
C VAL A 77 -0.60 -0.45 -11.60
N HIS A 78 0.49 0.21 -12.01
CA HIS A 78 0.47 1.38 -12.87
C HIS A 78 -0.14 1.05 -14.23
N ALA A 79 0.30 -0.03 -14.89
CA ALA A 79 -0.28 -0.49 -16.15
C ALA A 79 -1.78 -0.79 -16.02
N ALA A 80 -2.21 -1.40 -14.91
CA ALA A 80 -3.63 -1.63 -14.63
C ALA A 80 -4.42 -0.33 -14.47
N ASN A 81 -3.84 0.68 -13.80
CA ASN A 81 -4.42 2.02 -13.67
C ASN A 81 -4.51 2.74 -15.01
N MET A 82 -3.50 2.64 -15.87
CA MET A 82 -3.53 3.19 -17.23
C MET A 82 -4.58 2.50 -18.11
N GLY A 83 -4.85 1.21 -17.87
CA GLY A 83 -5.97 0.50 -18.51
C GLY A 83 -7.36 1.06 -18.18
N LYS A 84 -7.50 1.95 -17.19
CA LYS A 84 -8.77 2.66 -16.91
C LYS A 84 -9.04 3.80 -17.90
N VAL A 85 -8.03 4.21 -18.67
CA VAL A 85 -8.18 5.22 -19.72
C VAL A 85 -8.81 4.58 -20.95
N THR A 86 -9.95 5.11 -21.40
CA THR A 86 -10.66 4.70 -22.62
C THR A 86 -10.76 5.89 -23.56
N ASP A 87 -10.22 5.77 -24.76
CA ASP A 87 -10.19 6.85 -25.78
C ASP A 87 -9.65 8.19 -25.24
N GLY A 88 -8.57 8.11 -24.45
CA GLY A 88 -7.93 9.28 -23.83
C GLY A 88 -8.69 9.91 -22.66
N LYS A 89 -9.80 9.29 -22.22
CA LYS A 89 -10.64 9.79 -21.12
C LYS A 89 -10.77 8.78 -19.99
N VAL A 90 -11.15 9.28 -18.81
CA VAL A 90 -11.47 8.46 -17.65
C VAL A 90 -12.88 8.77 -17.17
N THR A 91 -13.62 7.74 -16.75
CA THR A 91 -14.90 7.91 -16.06
C THR A 91 -14.65 8.08 -14.57
N ARG A 92 -15.32 9.03 -13.93
CA ARG A 92 -15.21 9.28 -12.48
C ARG A 92 -16.58 9.15 -11.81
N ASN A 93 -16.59 8.75 -10.53
CA ASN A 93 -17.78 8.86 -9.69
C ASN A 93 -17.94 10.29 -9.13
N GLU A 94 -18.99 10.50 -8.34
CA GLU A 94 -19.32 11.80 -7.71
C GLU A 94 -18.20 12.33 -6.78
N GLN A 95 -17.36 11.44 -6.24
CA GLN A 95 -16.21 11.79 -5.38
C GLN A 95 -14.92 12.00 -6.20
N GLY A 96 -14.98 11.96 -7.52
CA GLY A 96 -13.83 12.11 -8.41
C GLY A 96 -12.97 10.85 -8.58
N LYS A 97 -13.34 9.71 -7.97
CA LYS A 97 -12.64 8.43 -8.08
C LYS A 97 -12.78 7.86 -9.49
N ILE A 98 -11.66 7.52 -10.12
CA ILE A 98 -11.64 6.89 -11.45
C ILE A 98 -12.23 5.48 -11.38
N LEU A 99 -13.21 5.23 -12.26
CA LEU A 99 -13.92 3.96 -12.39
C LEU A 99 -13.23 3.04 -13.40
N LYS A 100 -13.47 1.75 -13.26
CA LYS A 100 -13.00 0.71 -14.19
C LYS A 100 -13.98 0.63 -15.37
N PRO A 101 -13.52 0.68 -16.63
CA PRO A 101 -14.39 0.50 -17.79
C PRO A 101 -14.84 -0.95 -17.96
N GLU A 102 -15.77 -1.20 -18.87
CA GLU A 102 -16.22 -2.55 -19.24
C GLU A 102 -15.05 -3.41 -19.76
N GLY A 103 -15.03 -4.69 -19.39
CA GLY A 103 -13.96 -5.60 -19.77
C GLY A 103 -12.59 -5.28 -19.15
N TRP A 104 -12.50 -4.35 -18.19
CA TRP A 104 -11.22 -3.96 -17.58
C TRP A 104 -10.60 -5.10 -16.78
N LYS A 105 -11.41 -5.85 -16.04
CA LYS A 105 -10.91 -6.91 -15.15
C LYS A 105 -10.23 -8.02 -15.95
N GLU A 106 -10.82 -8.39 -17.08
CA GLU A 106 -10.34 -9.44 -17.97
C GLU A 106 -9.01 -9.05 -18.63
N ARG A 107 -8.84 -7.75 -18.94
CA ARG A 107 -7.67 -7.24 -19.69
C ARG A 107 -6.54 -6.72 -18.81
N PHE A 108 -6.87 -6.10 -17.68
CA PHE A 108 -5.96 -5.24 -16.93
C PHE A 108 -5.88 -5.56 -15.43
N ALA A 109 -6.66 -6.51 -14.90
CA ALA A 109 -6.55 -6.90 -13.49
C ALA A 109 -5.09 -7.22 -13.11
N PRO A 110 -4.50 -6.50 -12.13
CA PRO A 110 -3.10 -6.67 -11.79
C PRO A 110 -2.84 -7.94 -10.97
N GLU A 111 -3.85 -8.48 -10.27
CA GLU A 111 -3.69 -9.50 -9.23
C GLU A 111 -2.99 -10.77 -9.75
N PRO A 112 -3.34 -11.36 -10.92
CA PRO A 112 -2.62 -12.53 -11.45
C PRO A 112 -1.16 -12.22 -11.77
N LYS A 113 -0.86 -10.99 -12.24
CA LYS A 113 0.49 -10.55 -12.59
C LYS A 113 1.34 -10.29 -11.35
N ILE A 114 0.74 -9.71 -10.29
CA ILE A 114 1.39 -9.52 -8.99
C ILE A 114 1.80 -10.87 -8.40
N ILE A 115 0.89 -11.86 -8.41
CA ILE A 115 1.18 -13.22 -7.92
C ILE A 115 2.31 -13.85 -8.72
N ALA A 116 2.31 -13.70 -10.05
CA ALA A 116 3.38 -14.22 -10.90
C ALA A 116 4.74 -13.57 -10.59
N GLU A 117 4.77 -12.25 -10.40
CA GLU A 117 6.01 -11.52 -10.07
C GLU A 117 6.53 -11.86 -8.67
N ILE A 118 5.65 -11.96 -7.65
CA ILE A 118 6.05 -12.41 -6.31
C ILE A 118 6.68 -13.81 -6.38
N ASN A 119 6.02 -14.76 -7.07
CA ASN A 119 6.57 -16.12 -7.20
C ASN A 119 7.95 -16.12 -7.88
N LYS A 120 8.12 -15.30 -8.92
CA LYS A 120 9.40 -15.14 -9.62
C LYS A 120 10.49 -14.58 -8.69
N GLN A 121 10.19 -13.54 -7.91
CA GLN A 121 11.16 -12.95 -6.98
C GLN A 121 11.55 -13.92 -5.86
N MET A 122 10.59 -14.70 -5.38
CA MET A 122 10.78 -15.67 -4.29
C MET A 122 11.37 -17.01 -4.78
N GLY A 123 11.60 -17.20 -6.08
CA GLY A 123 12.06 -18.46 -6.64
C GLY A 123 11.07 -19.62 -6.47
N LEU A 124 9.76 -19.32 -6.36
CA LEU A 124 8.69 -20.29 -6.12
C LEU A 124 8.16 -20.94 -7.42
N LYS A 125 8.95 -20.95 -8.50
CA LYS A 125 8.62 -21.55 -9.79
C LYS A 125 9.85 -22.11 -10.47
#